data_AF-A0A9E3D355-F1
#
_entry.id   AF-A0A9E3D355-F1
#
_cell.length_a   1.000
_cell.length_b   1.000
_cell.length_c   1.000
_cell.angle_alpha   90.00
_cell.angle_beta   90.00
_cell.angle_gamma   90.00
#
_symmetry.space_group_name_H-M   'P 1'
#
loop_
_entity.id
_entity.type
_entity.pdbx_description
1 polymer ?
#
loop_
_entity_poly.entity_id
_entity_poly.type
_entity_poly.pdbx_seq_one_letter_code
_entity_poly.pdbx_strand_id
1 'polypeptide(L)'
;MTQDWTKHAADLERLLKLRAIPFGMKLFENRDEMEAIPRIRRPKSVHTLDQVVAQAARLGWTVGITSEDLVGAQCRAVVGLGLAKDEKWRSGEHMVGVWYNAPEDAKAHQAAMECVPDGRYEALAVAPLASGRLDPPDIALFYATPGAMIYFIIGLQWSGYKRFDWSVVGESACADSSGRALKTRQPSLSIPCFAE
;
A
#
# COMPACT_ATOMS: atom_id res chain seq x y z
N MET A 1 6.83 -16.14 17.03
CA MET A 1 6.04 -15.58 18.15
C MET A 1 4.88 -14.84 17.51
N THR A 2 3.64 -15.23 17.80
CA THR A 2 2.44 -14.52 17.34
C THR A 2 2.47 -13.12 17.94
N GLN A 3 2.47 -12.09 17.11
CA GLN A 3 2.48 -10.69 17.56
C GLN A 3 1.08 -10.35 18.12
N ASP A 4 1.03 -9.53 19.17
CA ASP A 4 -0.24 -9.03 19.71
C ASP A 4 -0.72 -7.82 18.89
N TRP A 5 -1.29 -8.13 17.71
CA TRP A 5 -1.74 -7.11 16.77
C TRP A 5 -2.84 -6.21 17.33
N THR A 6 -3.68 -6.73 18.23
CA THR A 6 -4.71 -5.95 18.91
C THR A 6 -4.08 -4.89 19.80
N LYS A 7 -3.09 -5.25 20.61
CA LYS A 7 -2.35 -4.29 21.43
C LYS A 7 -1.60 -3.28 20.57
N HIS A 8 -0.88 -3.71 19.54
CA HIS A 8 -0.12 -2.80 18.67
C HIS A 8 -1.01 -1.77 17.97
N ALA A 9 -2.16 -2.19 17.44
CA ALA A 9 -3.13 -1.27 16.84
C ALA A 9 -3.67 -0.27 17.88
N ALA A 10 -4.04 -0.74 19.06
CA ALA A 10 -4.54 0.12 20.15
C ALA A 10 -3.47 1.13 20.63
N ASP A 11 -2.20 0.72 20.70
CA ASP A 11 -1.10 1.62 21.05
C ASP A 11 -0.87 2.69 19.98
N LEU A 12 -0.90 2.33 18.69
CA LEU A 12 -0.81 3.29 17.59
C LEU A 12 -1.94 4.33 17.67
N GLU A 13 -3.18 3.88 17.81
CA GLU A 13 -4.35 4.75 17.93
C GLU A 13 -4.24 5.69 19.13
N ARG A 14 -3.89 5.15 20.31
CA ARG A 14 -3.83 5.90 21.57
C ARG A 14 -2.69 6.91 21.60
N LEU A 15 -1.50 6.53 21.14
CA LEU A 15 -0.27 7.34 21.20
C LEU A 15 -0.25 8.41 20.10
N LEU A 16 -0.65 8.06 18.88
CA LEU A 16 -0.62 8.97 17.73
C LEU A 16 -1.95 9.69 17.48
N LYS A 17 -3.00 9.38 18.27
CA LYS A 17 -4.35 9.96 18.13
C LYS A 17 -4.90 9.80 16.72
N LEU A 18 -4.77 8.58 16.19
CA LEU A 18 -5.18 8.25 14.83
C LEU A 18 -6.69 8.45 14.63
N ARG A 19 -7.07 8.89 13.43
CA ARG A 19 -8.49 9.08 13.04
C ARG A 19 -9.01 7.99 12.09
N ALA A 20 -8.13 7.08 11.69
CA ALA A 20 -8.42 5.95 10.83
C ALA A 20 -7.88 4.67 11.48
N ILE A 21 -8.50 3.55 11.15
CA ILE A 21 -8.15 2.23 11.68
C ILE A 21 -6.77 1.85 11.15
N PRO A 22 -5.77 1.48 11.99
CA PRO A 22 -4.53 0.86 11.53
C PRO A 22 -4.82 -0.47 10.85
N PHE A 23 -4.19 -0.71 9.71
CA PHE A 23 -4.47 -1.89 8.87
C PHE A 23 -3.18 -2.51 8.36
N GLY A 24 -3.25 -3.76 7.93
CA GLY A 24 -2.15 -4.50 7.32
C GLY A 24 -2.45 -4.83 5.88
N MET A 25 -1.38 -5.07 5.12
CA MET A 25 -1.42 -5.69 3.79
C MET A 25 -0.61 -6.97 3.78
N LYS A 26 -1.04 -7.95 2.98
CA LYS A 26 -0.31 -9.19 2.73
C LYS A 26 -0.51 -9.65 1.30
N LEU A 27 0.60 -9.97 0.62
CA LEU A 27 0.65 -10.54 -0.71
C LEU A 27 0.61 -12.06 -0.63
N PHE A 28 -0.02 -12.68 -1.62
CA PHE A 28 -0.20 -14.12 -1.69
C PHE A 28 0.24 -14.63 -3.06
N GLU A 29 1.08 -15.66 -3.06
CA GLU A 29 1.52 -16.34 -4.28
C GLU A 29 0.37 -17.12 -4.91
N ASN A 30 -0.61 -17.55 -4.10
CA ASN A 30 -1.77 -18.29 -4.52
C ASN A 30 -3.08 -17.56 -4.12
N ARG A 31 -4.01 -17.41 -5.06
CA ARG A 31 -5.32 -16.79 -4.82
C ARG A 31 -6.14 -17.50 -3.74
N ASP A 32 -6.20 -18.83 -3.74
CA ASP A 32 -7.03 -19.62 -2.84
C ASP A 32 -6.61 -19.46 -1.38
N GLU A 33 -5.30 -19.31 -1.11
CA GLU A 33 -4.79 -19.01 0.23
C GLU A 33 -5.31 -17.68 0.78
N MET A 34 -5.41 -16.68 -0.08
CA MET A 34 -6.00 -15.39 0.27
C MET A 34 -7.51 -15.56 0.51
N GLU A 35 -8.23 -16.28 -0.36
CA GLU A 35 -9.67 -16.48 -0.23
C GLU A 35 -10.05 -17.32 1.00
N ALA A 36 -9.14 -18.14 1.53
CA ALA A 36 -9.32 -18.88 2.77
C ALA A 36 -9.33 -18.00 4.03
N ILE A 37 -8.94 -16.71 3.94
CA ILE A 37 -8.93 -15.81 5.09
C ILE A 37 -10.36 -15.63 5.65
N PRO A 38 -10.58 -15.83 6.97
CA PRO A 38 -11.90 -15.69 7.57
C PRO A 38 -12.54 -14.31 7.32
N ARG A 39 -13.78 -14.33 6.81
CA ARG A 39 -14.59 -13.13 6.51
C ARG A 39 -13.98 -12.22 5.43
N ILE A 40 -13.14 -12.76 4.55
CA ILE A 40 -12.63 -11.99 3.43
C ILE A 40 -13.74 -11.60 2.47
N ARG A 41 -13.71 -10.36 2.01
CA ARG A 41 -14.62 -9.81 1.01
C ARG A 41 -13.89 -9.73 -0.32
N ARG A 42 -14.53 -10.21 -1.37
CA ARG A 42 -14.11 -10.01 -2.75
C ARG A 42 -14.91 -8.86 -3.36
N PRO A 43 -14.28 -7.90 -4.06
CA PRO A 43 -15.00 -6.87 -4.77
C PRO A 43 -16.01 -7.43 -5.78
N LYS A 44 -17.08 -6.67 -6.02
CA LYS A 44 -18.06 -6.93 -7.09
C LYS A 44 -17.89 -6.00 -8.30
N SER A 45 -16.95 -5.08 -8.19
CA SER A 45 -16.65 -4.02 -9.14
C SER A 45 -15.15 -3.75 -9.11
N VAL A 46 -14.63 -3.18 -10.19
CA VAL A 46 -13.24 -2.75 -10.28
C VAL A 46 -13.03 -1.50 -9.42
N HIS A 47 -11.93 -1.45 -8.67
CA HIS A 47 -11.58 -0.35 -7.77
C HIS A 47 -10.17 0.19 -8.06
N THR A 48 -9.90 1.44 -7.70
CA THR A 48 -8.50 1.85 -7.53
C THR A 48 -7.90 1.15 -6.31
N LEU A 49 -6.58 1.03 -6.24
CA LEU A 49 -5.93 0.42 -5.07
C LEU A 49 -6.30 1.19 -3.79
N ASP A 50 -6.29 2.52 -3.83
CA ASP A 50 -6.58 3.37 -2.68
C ASP A 50 -8.03 3.22 -2.19
N GLN A 51 -8.98 2.93 -3.08
CA GLN A 51 -10.34 2.57 -2.68
C GLN A 51 -10.39 1.27 -1.88
N VAL A 52 -9.59 0.26 -2.24
CA VAL A 52 -9.47 -1.00 -1.47
C VAL A 52 -8.87 -0.73 -0.10
N VAL A 53 -7.81 0.10 -0.05
CA VAL A 53 -7.17 0.56 1.19
C VAL A 53 -8.17 1.28 2.09
N ALA A 54 -8.96 2.20 1.54
CA ALA A 54 -9.98 2.94 2.28
C ALA A 54 -11.05 2.04 2.88
N GLN A 55 -11.41 0.92 2.25
CA GLN A 55 -12.36 -0.04 2.82
C GLN A 55 -11.83 -0.68 4.12
N ALA A 56 -10.53 -0.95 4.22
CA ALA A 56 -9.93 -1.40 5.47
C ALA A 56 -9.80 -0.25 6.49
N ALA A 57 -9.22 0.88 6.07
CA ALA A 57 -8.88 2.00 6.94
C ALA A 57 -10.10 2.76 7.52
N ARG A 58 -11.23 2.76 6.80
CA ARG A 58 -12.43 3.55 7.13
C ARG A 58 -13.64 2.68 7.46
N LEU A 59 -13.82 1.53 6.78
CA LEU A 59 -14.97 0.64 7.00
C LEU A 59 -14.63 -0.58 7.88
N GLY A 60 -13.34 -0.81 8.17
CA GLY A 60 -12.90 -1.94 8.98
C GLY A 60 -13.06 -3.30 8.27
N TRP A 61 -13.09 -3.32 6.94
CA TRP A 61 -13.29 -4.54 6.17
C TRP A 61 -11.99 -5.30 5.95
N THR A 62 -12.11 -6.63 5.89
CA THR A 62 -11.07 -7.50 5.33
C THR A 62 -11.39 -7.73 3.87
N VAL A 63 -10.55 -7.23 2.97
CA VAL A 63 -10.78 -7.25 1.53
C VAL A 63 -9.64 -7.98 0.85
N GLY A 64 -9.97 -8.90 -0.05
CA GLY A 64 -9.05 -9.64 -0.88
C GLY A 64 -9.21 -9.25 -2.33
N ILE A 65 -8.12 -8.98 -3.02
CA ILE A 65 -8.11 -8.57 -4.43
C ILE A 65 -7.10 -9.38 -5.23
N THR A 66 -7.35 -9.45 -6.53
CA THR A 66 -6.49 -9.96 -7.60
C THR A 66 -6.36 -8.88 -8.67
N SER A 67 -5.61 -9.14 -9.73
CA SER A 67 -5.42 -8.15 -10.81
C SER A 67 -6.71 -7.69 -11.47
N GLU A 68 -7.72 -8.56 -11.59
CA GLU A 68 -9.03 -8.24 -12.20
C GLU A 68 -9.87 -7.23 -11.40
N ASP A 69 -9.57 -7.07 -10.11
CA ASP A 69 -10.31 -6.16 -9.23
C ASP A 69 -9.79 -4.71 -9.28
N LEU A 70 -8.67 -4.46 -9.98
CA LEU A 70 -7.97 -3.17 -9.96
C LEU A 70 -8.08 -2.39 -11.27
N VAL A 71 -8.22 -1.07 -11.15
CA VAL A 71 -8.23 -0.14 -12.29
C VAL A 71 -6.85 -0.06 -12.93
N GLY A 72 -6.77 -0.54 -14.18
CA GLY A 72 -5.63 -0.30 -15.08
C GLY A 72 -4.32 -0.96 -14.63
N ALA A 73 -3.28 -0.81 -15.46
CA ALA A 73 -1.94 -1.29 -15.12
C ALA A 73 -1.32 -0.50 -13.96
N GLN A 74 -1.65 0.78 -13.79
CA GLN A 74 -1.07 1.64 -12.77
C GLN A 74 -1.28 1.13 -11.35
N CYS A 75 -2.52 0.84 -10.95
CA CYS A 75 -2.81 0.29 -9.62
C CYS A 75 -2.22 -1.10 -9.42
N ARG A 76 -2.30 -1.95 -10.45
CA ARG A 76 -1.78 -3.33 -10.42
C ARG A 76 -0.26 -3.37 -10.25
N ALA A 77 0.46 -2.47 -10.91
CA ALA A 77 1.91 -2.42 -10.91
C ALA A 77 2.49 -2.17 -9.51
N VAL A 78 1.89 -1.27 -8.73
CA VAL A 78 2.31 -0.91 -7.37
C VAL A 78 2.44 -2.13 -6.47
N VAL A 79 1.46 -3.03 -6.53
CA VAL A 79 1.36 -4.25 -5.70
C VAL A 79 1.81 -5.52 -6.43
N GLY A 80 2.34 -5.41 -7.64
CA GLY A 80 2.97 -6.51 -8.38
C GLY A 80 2.00 -7.58 -8.89
N LEU A 81 0.75 -7.20 -9.17
CA LEU A 81 -0.29 -8.14 -9.61
C LEU A 81 -0.46 -8.12 -11.13
N GLY A 82 -0.66 -9.29 -11.74
CA GLY A 82 -1.13 -9.41 -13.12
C GLY A 82 -0.13 -8.96 -14.20
N LEU A 83 1.17 -9.04 -13.94
CA LEU A 83 2.24 -8.71 -14.90
C LEU A 83 2.07 -7.30 -15.52
N ALA A 84 1.68 -6.33 -14.70
CA ALA A 84 1.23 -5.02 -15.17
C ALA A 84 2.35 -4.12 -15.72
N LYS A 85 3.62 -4.39 -15.38
CA LYS A 85 4.76 -3.58 -15.82
C LYS A 85 5.27 -4.07 -17.18
N ASP A 86 4.44 -3.99 -18.20
CA ASP A 86 4.81 -4.23 -19.60
C ASP A 86 5.46 -2.98 -20.24
N GLU A 87 5.88 -3.07 -21.50
CA GLU A 87 6.49 -1.94 -22.21
C GLU A 87 5.53 -0.76 -22.38
N LYS A 88 4.22 -1.03 -22.47
CA LYS A 88 3.22 0.02 -22.57
C LYS A 88 3.13 0.80 -21.26
N TRP A 89 3.08 0.12 -20.12
CA TRP A 89 3.12 0.76 -18.81
C TRP A 89 4.43 1.54 -18.61
N ARG A 90 5.57 0.94 -18.95
CA ARG A 90 6.89 1.60 -18.85
C ARG A 90 7.01 2.85 -19.70
N SER A 91 6.29 2.94 -20.82
CA SER A 91 6.30 4.13 -21.67
C SER A 91 5.72 5.36 -20.99
N GLY A 92 4.78 5.18 -20.04
CA GLY A 92 4.04 6.28 -19.42
C GLY A 92 3.11 7.03 -20.37
N GLU A 93 2.91 6.59 -21.61
CA GLU A 93 2.13 7.31 -22.63
C GLU A 93 0.73 7.68 -22.14
N HIS A 94 0.08 6.83 -21.35
CA HIS A 94 -1.26 7.09 -20.77
C HIS A 94 -1.30 8.24 -19.76
N MET A 95 -0.16 8.76 -19.33
CA MET A 95 -0.05 9.89 -18.40
C MET A 95 0.27 11.21 -19.08
N VAL A 96 0.64 11.19 -20.37
CA VAL A 96 0.96 12.40 -21.14
C VAL A 96 -0.31 13.21 -21.38
N GLY A 97 -0.26 14.50 -21.09
CA GLY A 97 -1.41 15.41 -21.14
C GLY A 97 -2.42 15.24 -20.00
N VAL A 98 -2.19 14.27 -19.09
CA VAL A 98 -3.02 14.04 -17.90
C VAL A 98 -2.27 14.51 -16.65
N TRP A 99 -1.07 13.96 -16.43
CA TRP A 99 -0.22 14.26 -15.27
C TRP A 99 1.09 14.92 -15.66
N TYR A 100 1.61 14.59 -16.85
CA TYR A 100 2.88 15.07 -17.34
C TYR A 100 2.74 15.65 -18.74
N ASN A 101 3.49 16.71 -19.04
CA ASN A 101 3.40 17.38 -20.33
C ASN A 101 4.12 16.60 -21.44
N ALA A 102 5.34 16.12 -21.17
CA ALA A 102 6.16 15.42 -22.15
C ALA A 102 6.17 13.89 -21.92
N PRO A 103 6.26 13.07 -22.99
CA PRO A 103 6.45 11.62 -22.89
C PRO A 103 7.66 11.21 -22.04
N GLU A 104 8.74 11.99 -22.09
CA GLU A 104 9.97 11.75 -21.36
C GLU A 104 9.75 11.88 -19.85
N ASP A 105 8.95 12.86 -19.41
CA ASP A 105 8.60 13.07 -18.01
C ASP A 105 7.73 11.91 -17.50
N ALA A 106 6.75 11.47 -18.29
CA ALA A 106 5.89 10.35 -17.95
C ALA A 106 6.68 9.03 -17.86
N LYS A 107 7.60 8.79 -18.80
CA LYS A 107 8.51 7.64 -18.75
C LYS A 107 9.43 7.69 -17.54
N ALA A 108 9.97 8.87 -17.21
CA ALA A 108 10.81 9.06 -16.04
C ALA A 108 10.05 8.77 -14.74
N HIS A 109 8.78 9.20 -14.65
CA HIS A 109 7.90 8.85 -13.53
C HIS A 109 7.72 7.33 -13.40
N GLN A 110 7.34 6.64 -14.48
CA GLN A 110 7.12 5.20 -14.44
C GLN A 110 8.40 4.43 -14.03
N ALA A 111 9.57 4.92 -14.48
CA ALA A 111 10.86 4.34 -14.10
C ALA A 111 11.23 4.59 -12.62
N ALA A 112 10.76 5.69 -12.02
CA ALA A 112 11.03 6.05 -10.63
C ALA A 112 10.13 5.33 -9.62
N MET A 113 9.03 4.73 -10.05
CA MET A 113 8.06 4.11 -9.16
C MET A 113 8.62 2.89 -8.40
N GLU A 114 8.41 2.89 -7.08
CA GLU A 114 8.71 1.78 -6.20
C GLU A 114 7.59 0.74 -6.20
N CYS A 115 7.67 -0.19 -7.16
CA CYS A 115 6.68 -1.25 -7.36
C CYS A 115 7.17 -2.62 -6.86
N VAL A 116 6.25 -3.44 -6.34
CA VAL A 116 6.51 -4.86 -6.08
C VAL A 116 6.84 -5.58 -7.40
N PRO A 117 7.85 -6.46 -7.47
CA PRO A 117 8.17 -7.21 -8.69
C PRO A 117 6.99 -8.02 -9.22
N ASP A 118 6.85 -8.09 -10.54
CA ASP A 118 5.82 -8.91 -11.18
C ASP A 118 6.15 -10.41 -11.14
N GLY A 119 5.12 -11.23 -11.31
CA GLY A 119 5.25 -12.67 -11.59
C GLY A 119 5.35 -13.56 -10.37
N ARG A 120 5.28 -12.99 -9.16
CA ARG A 120 5.31 -13.76 -7.90
C ARG A 120 3.96 -13.92 -7.24
N TYR A 121 3.14 -12.88 -7.23
CA TYR A 121 1.91 -12.84 -6.44
C TYR A 121 0.67 -12.81 -7.32
N GLU A 122 -0.32 -13.60 -6.94
CA GLU A 122 -1.63 -13.66 -7.60
C GLU A 122 -2.65 -12.75 -6.91
N ALA A 123 -2.50 -12.54 -5.60
CA ALA A 123 -3.48 -11.83 -4.79
C ALA A 123 -2.86 -10.95 -3.70
N LEU A 124 -3.67 -10.02 -3.20
CA LEU A 124 -3.38 -9.16 -2.05
C LEU A 124 -4.58 -9.16 -1.11
N ALA A 125 -4.35 -9.19 0.19
CA ALA A 125 -5.37 -8.90 1.19
C ALA A 125 -5.03 -7.66 2.01
N VAL A 126 -6.06 -6.91 2.38
CA VAL A 126 -5.99 -5.73 3.26
C VAL A 126 -6.99 -5.93 4.40
N ALA A 127 -6.58 -5.71 5.65
CA ALA A 127 -7.44 -5.93 6.81
C ALA A 127 -7.05 -5.04 8.00
N PRO A 128 -7.98 -4.69 8.91
CA PRO A 128 -7.64 -4.05 10.18
C PRO A 128 -6.58 -4.85 10.93
N LEU A 129 -5.55 -4.17 11.42
CA LEU A 129 -4.41 -4.81 12.06
C LEU A 129 -4.87 -5.57 13.32
N ALA A 130 -5.73 -4.93 14.12
CA ALA A 130 -6.32 -5.51 15.33
C ALA A 130 -7.11 -6.81 15.11
N SER A 131 -7.49 -7.13 13.86
CA SER A 131 -8.19 -8.38 13.54
C SER A 131 -7.29 -9.62 13.59
N GLY A 132 -5.96 -9.43 13.48
CA GLY A 132 -4.98 -10.52 13.44
C GLY A 132 -5.12 -11.48 12.24
N ARG A 133 -5.98 -11.17 11.25
CA ARG A 133 -6.30 -12.08 10.14
C ARG A 133 -5.16 -12.27 9.14
N LEU A 134 -4.24 -11.33 9.08
CA LEU A 134 -3.12 -11.35 8.16
C LEU A 134 -1.82 -11.66 8.91
N ASP A 135 -1.78 -12.61 9.85
CA ASP A 135 -0.58 -12.85 10.68
C ASP A 135 0.50 -13.72 9.99
N PRO A 136 1.78 -13.30 9.95
CA PRO A 136 2.22 -11.91 10.04
C PRO A 136 1.88 -11.15 8.74
N PRO A 137 1.59 -9.84 8.83
CA PRO A 137 1.32 -9.03 7.65
C PRO A 137 2.66 -8.66 7.01
N ASP A 138 2.64 -8.39 5.72
CA ASP A 138 3.84 -7.96 5.01
C ASP A 138 4.25 -6.55 5.40
N ILE A 139 3.26 -5.68 5.58
CA ILE A 139 3.39 -4.31 6.08
C ILE A 139 2.18 -3.92 6.93
N ALA A 140 2.38 -2.95 7.83
CA ALA A 140 1.31 -2.24 8.54
C ALA A 140 1.27 -0.79 8.08
N LEU A 141 0.07 -0.22 7.97
CA LEU A 141 -0.19 1.13 7.50
C LEU A 141 -1.18 1.83 8.42
N PHE A 142 -1.08 3.15 8.47
CA PHE A 142 -2.01 4.02 9.17
C PHE A 142 -1.90 5.45 8.63
N TYR A 143 -2.98 6.22 8.79
CA TYR A 143 -3.00 7.64 8.45
C TYR A 143 -2.88 8.50 9.71
N ALA A 144 -1.96 9.46 9.69
CA ALA A 144 -1.66 10.34 10.81
C ALA A 144 -1.39 11.77 10.34
N THR A 145 -1.49 12.73 11.27
CA THR A 145 -1.10 14.13 10.99
C THR A 145 0.42 14.26 10.90
N PRO A 146 0.96 15.28 10.23
CA PRO A 146 2.41 15.50 10.18
C PRO A 146 3.07 15.57 11.57
N GLY A 147 2.39 16.19 12.54
CA GLY A 147 2.84 16.25 13.93
C GLY A 147 2.90 14.88 14.62
N ALA A 148 1.91 14.01 14.41
CA ALA A 148 1.96 12.65 14.94
C ALA A 148 3.04 11.81 14.25
N MET A 149 3.21 11.98 12.93
CA MET A 149 4.23 11.25 12.18
C MET A 149 5.65 11.57 12.64
N ILE A 150 5.99 12.83 12.91
CA ILE A 150 7.34 13.15 13.39
C ILE A 150 7.64 12.51 14.75
N TYR A 151 6.67 12.42 15.66
CA TYR A 151 6.84 11.67 16.91
C TYR A 151 7.06 10.17 16.68
N PHE A 152 6.32 9.57 15.75
CA PHE A 152 6.51 8.17 15.38
C PHE A 152 7.93 7.91 14.82
N ILE A 153 8.41 8.80 13.96
CA ILE A 153 9.74 8.73 13.36
C ILE A 153 10.85 8.87 14.42
N ILE A 154 10.70 9.81 15.35
CA ILE A 154 11.60 9.95 16.50
C ILE A 154 11.63 8.64 17.28
N GLY A 155 10.47 8.02 17.52
CA GLY A 155 10.38 6.71 18.16
C GLY A 155 11.11 5.59 17.40
N LEU A 156 10.98 5.55 16.08
CA LEU A 156 11.71 4.60 15.22
C LEU A 156 13.23 4.81 15.25
N GLN A 157 13.69 6.04 15.46
CA GLN A 157 15.11 6.39 15.48
C GLN A 157 15.73 6.37 16.88
N TRP A 158 14.91 6.26 17.94
CA TRP A 158 15.33 6.32 19.33
C TRP A 158 16.41 5.30 19.70
N SER A 159 16.33 4.08 19.13
CA SER A 159 17.31 3.03 19.33
C SER A 159 17.71 2.44 17.98
N GLY A 160 19.03 2.33 17.73
CA GLY A 160 19.54 1.86 16.45
C GLY A 160 19.26 2.84 15.30
N TYR A 161 19.62 4.11 15.50
CA TYR A 161 19.40 5.21 14.56
C TYR A 161 19.66 4.80 13.10
N LYS A 162 18.70 5.15 12.24
CA LYS A 162 18.84 5.10 10.78
C LYS A 162 18.27 6.38 10.20
N ARG A 163 18.98 6.96 9.25
CA ARG A 163 18.40 7.98 8.37
C ARG A 163 17.30 7.32 7.54
N PHE A 164 16.15 7.98 7.43
CA PHE A 164 15.08 7.58 6.52
C PHE A 164 15.06 8.51 5.31
N ASP A 165 14.96 7.91 4.13
CA ASP A 165 14.90 8.57 2.84
C ASP A 165 13.56 8.23 2.19
N TRP A 166 12.75 9.25 1.96
CA TRP A 166 11.43 9.14 1.34
C TRP A 166 11.32 10.06 0.13
N SER A 167 10.52 9.64 -0.85
CA SER A 167 10.15 10.39 -2.04
C SER A 167 8.78 11.07 -1.84
N VAL A 168 8.49 12.01 -2.74
CA VAL A 168 7.17 12.62 -2.87
C VAL A 168 6.83 12.72 -4.35
N VAL A 169 5.59 12.39 -4.68
CA VAL A 169 5.05 12.47 -6.05
C VAL A 169 3.60 12.95 -6.02
N GLY A 170 3.20 13.72 -7.03
CA GLY A 170 1.85 14.29 -7.13
C GLY A 170 0.78 13.31 -7.62
N GLU A 171 1.19 12.17 -8.16
CA GLU A 171 0.36 11.07 -8.68
C GLU A 171 1.05 9.74 -8.35
N SER A 172 0.29 8.69 -8.07
CA SER A 172 0.83 7.39 -7.63
C SER A 172 1.59 7.44 -6.29
N ALA A 173 1.18 8.31 -5.36
CA ALA A 173 1.78 8.36 -4.01
C ALA A 173 1.65 7.04 -3.23
N CYS A 174 0.73 6.15 -3.63
CA CYS A 174 0.64 4.77 -3.13
C CYS A 174 1.89 3.92 -3.44
N ALA A 175 2.66 4.27 -4.47
CA ALA A 175 3.96 3.68 -4.77
C ALA A 175 5.04 4.14 -3.78
N ASP A 176 5.02 5.41 -3.36
CA ASP A 176 5.93 5.94 -2.34
C ASP A 176 5.58 5.45 -0.92
N SER A 177 4.31 5.12 -0.67
CA SER A 177 3.85 4.55 0.61
C SER A 177 3.86 3.02 0.59
N SER A 178 2.74 2.40 0.21
CA SER A 178 2.51 0.95 0.30
C SER A 178 3.39 0.14 -0.66
N GLY A 179 3.59 0.60 -1.90
CA GLY A 179 4.41 -0.06 -2.91
C GLY A 179 5.85 -0.19 -2.46
N ARG A 180 6.47 0.93 -2.06
CA ARG A 180 7.82 0.97 -1.50
C ARG A 180 7.94 0.11 -0.25
N ALA A 181 6.99 0.19 0.67
CA ALA A 181 7.03 -0.63 1.89
C ALA A 181 6.94 -2.13 1.57
N LEU A 182 6.08 -2.56 0.65
CA LEU A 182 5.96 -3.96 0.21
C LEU A 182 7.22 -4.45 -0.52
N LYS A 183 7.81 -3.61 -1.38
CA LYS A 183 9.01 -3.95 -2.15
C LYS A 183 10.26 -4.02 -1.27
N THR A 184 10.49 -3.00 -0.45
CA THR A 184 11.73 -2.84 0.32
C THR A 184 11.69 -3.50 1.69
N ARG A 185 10.49 -3.74 2.23
CA ARG A 185 10.26 -4.15 3.63
C ARG A 185 10.86 -3.17 4.64
N GLN A 186 10.92 -1.90 4.28
CA GLN A 186 11.38 -0.80 5.13
C GLN A 186 10.25 0.20 5.40
N PRO A 187 10.32 0.95 6.53
CA PRO A 187 9.41 2.05 6.79
C PRO A 187 9.37 3.04 5.62
N SER A 188 8.16 3.45 5.24
CA SER A 188 7.92 4.40 4.16
C SER A 188 6.87 5.43 4.61
N LEU A 189 7.00 6.67 4.16
CA LEU A 189 6.05 7.75 4.41
C LEU A 189 5.81 8.48 3.09
N SER A 190 4.56 8.81 2.82
CA SER A 190 4.17 9.63 1.67
C SER A 190 3.13 10.66 2.10
N ILE A 191 2.97 11.69 1.27
CA ILE A 191 1.84 12.61 1.33
C ILE A 191 0.82 12.12 0.30
N PRO A 192 -0.45 11.83 0.68
CA PRO A 192 -1.45 11.36 -0.26
C PRO A 192 -1.58 12.25 -1.50
N CYS A 193 -1.65 11.63 -2.68
CA CYS A 193 -1.82 12.34 -3.95
C CYS A 193 -3.28 12.73 -4.21
N PHE A 194 -3.57 13.38 -5.35
CA PHE A 194 -4.89 13.95 -5.69
C PHE A 194 -6.08 12.96 -5.60
N ALA A 195 -5.83 11.64 -5.64
CA ALA A 195 -6.87 10.61 -5.62
C ALA A 195 -6.77 9.61 -4.45
N GLU A 196 -5.90 9.85 -3.46
CA GLU A 196 -5.61 8.95 -2.31
C GLU A 196 -6.28 9.36 -0.99
#